data_AF-A0A3N5FI82-F1
#
_entry.id   AF-A0A3N5FI82-F1
#
_cell.length_a   1.000
_cell.length_b   1.000
_cell.length_c   1.000
_cell.angle_alpha   90.00
_cell.angle_beta   90.00
_cell.angle_gamma   90.00
#
_symmetry.space_group_name_H-M   'P 1'
#
loop_
_entity.id
_entity.type
_entity.pdbx_description
1 polymer ?
#
loop_
_entity_poly.entity_id
_entity_poly.type
_entity_poly.pdbx_seq_one_letter_code
_entity_poly.pdbx_strand_id
1 'polypeptide(L)'
;MKTTINNTLNNENGIIMVVVLVILVIITLLGLSASRTAVTEIQMASNERQLVDDFCKAEGGLINTLEIPATWLTDDFLTAGETTAAASVPINYDGGAVDATVEVRCIEETGTAVAGLSNAANDLPVSPHITPPPAGSGYSLKYFEVRRYGVTATSSTGNTQVQAGVWKVFNKFNL
;
A
#
# COMPACT_ATOMS: atom_id res chain seq x y z
N MET A 1 -44.29 39.58 39.08
CA MET A 1 -43.18 38.83 38.48
C MET A 1 -42.85 39.28 37.05
N LYS A 2 -43.83 39.63 36.20
CA LYS A 2 -43.61 40.20 34.85
C LYS A 2 -42.92 41.57 34.84
N THR A 3 -43.27 42.45 35.78
CA THR A 3 -42.77 43.84 35.84
C THR A 3 -41.31 43.95 36.26
N THR A 4 -40.83 43.03 37.09
CA THR A 4 -39.46 43.01 37.59
C THR A 4 -38.47 42.67 36.47
N ILE A 5 -38.83 41.76 35.55
CA ILE A 5 -38.00 41.35 34.41
C ILE A 5 -37.85 42.49 33.40
N ASN A 6 -38.90 43.27 33.14
CA ASN A 6 -38.82 44.44 32.26
C ASN A 6 -37.87 45.52 32.77
N ASN A 7 -37.81 45.73 34.09
CA ASN A 7 -36.87 46.70 34.68
C ASN A 7 -35.42 46.20 34.67
N THR A 8 -35.18 44.88 34.75
CA THR A 8 -33.83 44.31 34.56
C THR A 8 -33.38 44.33 33.10
N LEU A 9 -34.30 44.19 32.15
CA LEU A 9 -34.01 44.27 30.70
C LEU A 9 -33.76 45.71 30.23
N ASN A 10 -34.41 46.71 30.85
CA ASN A 10 -34.17 48.13 30.59
C ASN A 10 -32.95 48.70 31.36
N ASN A 11 -32.15 47.86 32.02
CA ASN A 11 -30.88 48.27 32.61
C ASN A 11 -29.79 48.19 31.53
N GLU A 12 -29.66 49.26 30.75
CA GLU A 12 -28.76 49.38 29.60
C GLU A 12 -27.31 48.99 29.93
N ASN A 13 -26.81 49.33 31.12
CA ASN A 13 -25.46 48.96 31.53
C ASN A 13 -25.30 47.47 31.87
N GLY A 14 -26.33 46.82 32.40
CA GLY A 14 -26.31 45.39 32.75
C GLY A 14 -26.46 44.48 31.54
N ILE A 15 -27.31 44.87 30.58
CA ILE A 15 -27.57 44.07 29.39
C ILE A 15 -26.38 44.06 28.42
N ILE A 16 -25.61 45.15 28.34
CA ILE A 16 -24.36 45.22 27.56
C ILE A 16 -23.36 44.17 28.07
N MET A 17 -23.24 43.99 29.39
CA MET A 17 -22.32 43.00 29.96
C MET A 17 -22.70 41.57 29.54
N VAL A 18 -24.00 41.24 29.56
CA VAL A 18 -24.51 39.93 29.15
C VAL A 18 -24.25 39.67 27.66
N VAL A 19 -24.50 40.68 26.80
CA VAL A 19 -24.26 40.58 25.36
C VAL A 19 -22.77 40.34 25.07
N VAL A 20 -21.88 41.08 25.74
CA VAL A 20 -20.43 40.88 25.62
C VAL A 20 -20.02 39.48 26.04
N LEU A 21 -20.59 38.96 27.13
CA LEU A 21 -20.32 37.61 27.62
C LEU A 21 -20.76 36.53 26.62
N VAL A 22 -21.95 36.69 26.02
CA VAL A 22 -22.47 35.77 25.00
C VAL A 22 -21.60 35.80 23.75
N ILE A 23 -21.21 36.99 23.26
CA ILE A 23 -20.31 37.13 22.11
C ILE A 23 -18.96 36.47 22.41
N LEU A 24 -18.40 36.66 23.61
CA LEU A 24 -17.15 36.05 24.02
C LEU A 24 -17.23 34.53 24.04
N VAL A 25 -18.33 33.96 24.56
CA VAL A 25 -18.58 32.51 24.54
C VAL A 25 -18.73 31.97 23.11
N ILE A 26 -19.40 32.69 22.22
CA ILE A 26 -19.52 32.27 20.82
C ILE A 26 -18.15 32.26 20.14
N ILE A 27 -17.35 33.31 20.33
CA ILE A 27 -16.00 33.41 19.75
C ILE A 27 -15.09 32.31 20.31
N THR A 28 -15.15 32.01 21.61
CA THR A 28 -14.32 30.93 22.19
C THR A 28 -14.71 29.57 21.66
N LEU A 29 -16.01 29.28 21.50
CA LEU A 29 -16.48 28.03 20.88
C LEU A 29 -16.04 27.91 19.42
N LEU A 30 -16.10 28.99 18.65
CA LEU A 30 -15.59 29.03 17.28
C LEU A 30 -14.08 28.79 17.24
N GLY A 31 -13.32 29.43 18.14
CA GLY A 31 -11.88 29.22 18.27
C GLY A 31 -11.54 27.77 18.59
N LEU A 32 -12.23 27.15 19.55
CA LEU A 32 -12.05 25.73 19.89
C LEU A 32 -12.41 24.80 18.73
N SER A 33 -13.49 25.10 17.99
CA SER A 33 -13.90 24.33 16.82
C SER A 33 -12.86 24.43 15.69
N ALA A 34 -12.33 25.62 15.44
CA ALA A 34 -11.27 25.84 14.46
C ALA A 34 -9.98 25.09 14.86
N SER A 35 -9.58 25.14 16.14
CA SER A 35 -8.41 24.37 16.63
C SER A 35 -8.59 22.86 16.45
N ARG A 36 -9.78 22.33 16.71
CA ARG A 36 -10.07 20.89 16.50
C ARG A 36 -9.96 20.52 15.02
N THR A 37 -10.49 21.35 14.13
CA THR A 37 -10.43 21.14 12.67
C THR A 37 -8.97 21.13 12.19
N ALA A 38 -8.15 22.07 12.66
CA ALA A 38 -6.73 22.12 12.31
C ALA A 38 -5.97 20.86 12.77
N VAL A 39 -6.24 20.37 13.98
CA VAL A 39 -5.61 19.14 14.48
C VAL A 39 -6.00 17.93 13.62
N THR A 40 -7.27 17.82 13.21
CA THR A 40 -7.71 16.74 12.33
C THR A 40 -7.07 16.82 10.94
N GLU A 41 -6.95 18.01 10.36
CA GLU A 41 -6.28 18.20 9.06
C GLU A 41 -4.80 17.80 9.11
N ILE A 42 -4.09 18.16 10.19
CA ILE A 42 -2.69 17.76 10.38
C ILE A 42 -2.57 16.24 10.46
N GLN A 43 -3.47 15.57 11.19
CA GLN A 43 -3.47 14.11 11.27
C GLN A 43 -3.75 13.46 9.92
N MET A 44 -4.70 13.98 9.15
CA MET A 44 -5.01 13.49 7.81
C MET A 44 -3.81 13.67 6.87
N ALA A 45 -3.19 14.86 6.86
CA ALA A 45 -2.02 15.14 6.03
C ALA A 45 -0.82 14.28 6.41
N SER A 46 -0.62 13.98 7.70
CA SER A 46 0.43 13.08 8.16
C SER A 46 0.21 11.65 7.67
N ASN A 47 -1.03 11.16 7.74
CA ASN A 47 -1.37 9.81 7.28
C ASN A 47 -1.24 9.69 5.75
N GLU A 48 -1.69 10.71 5.00
CA GLU A 48 -1.53 10.75 3.55
C GLU A 48 -0.06 10.73 3.13
N ARG A 49 0.78 11.53 3.81
CA ARG A 49 2.23 11.54 3.55
C ARG A 49 2.85 10.17 3.80
N GLN A 50 2.48 9.51 4.89
CA GLN A 50 2.99 8.17 5.21
C GLN A 50 2.54 7.13 4.18
N LEU A 51 1.29 7.19 3.73
CA LEU A 51 0.77 6.30 2.70
C LEU A 51 1.53 6.44 1.38
N VAL A 52 1.78 7.67 0.94
CA VAL A 52 2.53 7.94 -0.30
C VAL A 52 3.97 7.46 -0.19
N ASP A 53 4.64 7.71 0.94
CA ASP A 53 6.00 7.23 1.18
C ASP A 53 6.08 5.69 1.17
N ASP A 54 5.17 5.03 1.87
CA ASP A 54 5.08 3.57 1.92
C ASP A 54 4.80 2.97 0.54
N PHE A 55 3.92 3.60 -0.25
CA PHE A 55 3.63 3.21 -1.63
C PHE A 55 4.87 3.34 -2.53
N CYS A 56 5.56 4.48 -2.50
CA CYS A 56 6.75 4.70 -3.32
C CYS A 56 7.86 3.70 -2.98
N LYS A 57 8.06 3.38 -1.69
CA LYS A 57 9.03 2.37 -1.26
C LYS A 57 8.69 0.97 -1.76
N ALA A 58 7.43 0.56 -1.64
CA ALA A 58 6.96 -0.74 -2.12
C ALA A 58 7.01 -0.84 -3.65
N GLU A 59 6.52 0.16 -4.38
CA GLU A 59 6.54 0.20 -5.85
C GLU A 59 7.97 0.22 -6.40
N GLY A 60 8.84 1.07 -5.85
CA GLY A 60 10.25 1.08 -6.25
C GLY A 60 10.92 -0.28 -6.06
N GLY A 61 10.48 -1.04 -5.05
CA GLY A 61 11.10 -2.31 -4.68
C GLY A 61 10.67 -3.37 -5.68
N LEU A 62 9.38 -3.37 -5.99
CA LEU A 62 8.80 -4.17 -7.06
C LEU A 62 9.51 -3.91 -8.39
N ILE A 63 9.64 -2.65 -8.80
CA ILE A 63 10.29 -2.28 -10.07
C ILE A 63 11.77 -2.74 -10.08
N ASN A 64 12.52 -2.49 -9.01
CA ASN A 64 13.91 -2.91 -8.89
C ASN A 64 14.07 -4.44 -9.02
N THR A 65 13.19 -5.22 -8.37
CA THR A 65 13.20 -6.70 -8.46
C THR A 65 12.84 -7.20 -9.86
N LEU A 66 11.99 -6.48 -10.60
CA LEU A 66 11.67 -6.80 -11.99
C LEU A 66 12.82 -6.46 -12.95
N GLU A 67 13.50 -5.34 -12.73
CA GLU A 67 14.64 -4.89 -13.54
C GLU A 67 15.89 -5.75 -13.30
N ILE A 68 16.12 -6.19 -12.06
CA ILE A 68 17.28 -7.01 -11.66
C ILE A 68 16.81 -8.42 -11.26
N PRO A 69 16.39 -9.25 -12.22
CA PRO A 69 15.83 -10.56 -11.94
C PRO A 69 16.83 -11.57 -11.40
N ALA A 70 18.13 -11.33 -11.57
CA ALA A 70 19.18 -12.22 -11.06
C ALA A 70 19.16 -12.37 -9.53
N THR A 71 18.48 -11.46 -8.82
CA THR A 71 18.32 -11.51 -7.36
C THR A 71 17.36 -12.59 -6.88
N TRP A 72 16.41 -13.03 -7.72
CA TRP A 72 15.36 -13.98 -7.34
C TRP A 72 15.17 -15.13 -8.33
N LEU A 73 15.43 -14.89 -9.61
CA LEU A 73 15.32 -15.89 -10.67
C LEU A 73 16.62 -16.70 -10.77
N THR A 74 16.96 -17.37 -9.68
CA THR A 74 18.15 -18.23 -9.55
C THR A 74 17.87 -19.63 -10.09
N ASP A 75 18.93 -20.43 -10.29
CA ASP A 75 18.78 -21.84 -10.70
C ASP A 75 17.97 -22.65 -9.68
N ASP A 76 18.16 -22.39 -8.38
CA ASP A 76 17.39 -23.02 -7.30
C ASP A 76 15.90 -22.68 -7.40
N PHE A 77 15.57 -21.42 -7.70
CA PHE A 77 14.18 -20.99 -7.90
C PHE A 77 13.56 -21.65 -9.13
N LEU A 78 14.32 -21.77 -10.23
CA LEU A 78 13.84 -22.35 -11.49
C LEU A 78 13.68 -23.87 -11.46
N THR A 79 14.43 -24.56 -10.59
CA THR A 79 14.39 -26.02 -10.43
C THR A 79 13.42 -26.47 -9.33
N ALA A 80 13.07 -25.56 -8.41
CA ALA A 80 12.03 -25.81 -7.41
C ALA A 80 10.66 -26.05 -8.07
N GLY A 81 9.82 -26.87 -7.41
CA GLY A 81 8.44 -27.08 -7.83
C GLY A 81 7.61 -25.80 -7.72
N GLU A 82 6.58 -25.66 -8.55
CA GLU A 82 5.76 -24.44 -8.63
C GLU A 82 5.10 -24.07 -7.29
N THR A 83 4.78 -25.07 -6.46
CA THR A 83 4.19 -24.90 -5.12
C THR A 83 5.21 -24.66 -4.01
N THR A 84 6.50 -24.65 -4.34
CA THR A 84 7.61 -24.46 -3.39
C THR A 84 8.57 -23.34 -3.77
N ALA A 85 8.59 -22.92 -5.04
CA ALA A 85 9.44 -21.85 -5.53
C ALA A 85 9.06 -20.52 -4.88
N ALA A 86 9.96 -19.99 -4.06
CA ALA A 86 9.82 -18.73 -3.35
C ALA A 86 11.13 -17.96 -3.35
N ALA A 87 11.02 -16.64 -3.45
CA ALA A 87 12.11 -15.72 -3.16
C ALA A 87 11.58 -14.58 -2.30
N SER A 88 12.40 -14.10 -1.37
CA SER A 88 12.12 -12.93 -0.54
C SER A 88 13.35 -12.03 -0.58
N VAL A 89 13.19 -10.84 -1.16
CA VAL A 89 14.26 -9.89 -1.43
C VAL A 89 14.03 -8.64 -0.59
N PRO A 90 14.87 -8.37 0.42
CA PRO A 90 14.81 -7.10 1.14
C PRO A 90 15.37 -5.98 0.26
N ILE A 91 14.67 -4.86 0.20
CA ILE A 91 15.03 -3.65 -0.54
C ILE A 91 15.39 -2.55 0.44
N ASN A 92 16.51 -1.89 0.17
CA ASN A 92 17.04 -0.79 0.95
C ASN A 92 17.63 0.23 -0.02
N TYR A 93 17.11 1.46 0.00
CA TYR A 93 17.54 2.51 -0.92
C TYR A 93 18.64 3.41 -0.35
N ASP A 94 18.76 3.50 0.97
CA ASP A 94 19.62 4.47 1.65
C ASP A 94 20.78 3.84 2.44
N GLY A 95 20.89 2.51 2.43
CA GLY A 95 21.89 1.75 3.19
C GLY A 95 21.56 1.59 4.67
N GLY A 96 20.36 1.98 5.10
CA GLY A 96 19.86 1.91 6.47
C GLY A 96 19.04 0.65 6.75
N ALA A 97 17.82 0.84 7.26
CA ALA A 97 16.89 -0.27 7.47
C ALA A 97 16.29 -0.75 6.14
N VAL A 98 15.69 -1.94 6.13
CA VAL A 98 14.92 -2.40 4.97
C VAL A 98 13.70 -1.47 4.79
N ASP A 99 13.53 -0.95 3.59
CA ASP A 99 12.44 -0.04 3.21
C ASP A 99 11.21 -0.79 2.69
N ALA A 100 11.44 -1.91 2.01
CA ALA A 100 10.41 -2.79 1.51
C ALA A 100 10.93 -4.23 1.39
N THR A 101 10.04 -5.21 1.46
CA THR A 101 10.35 -6.62 1.18
C THR A 101 9.55 -7.06 -0.03
N VAL A 102 10.24 -7.64 -1.01
CA VAL A 102 9.62 -8.14 -2.25
C VAL A 102 9.63 -9.65 -2.24
N GLU A 103 8.45 -10.23 -2.31
CA GLU A 103 8.21 -11.67 -2.31
C GLU A 103 7.81 -12.11 -3.72
N VAL A 104 8.47 -13.14 -4.24
CA VAL A 104 8.21 -13.69 -5.56
C VAL A 104 7.86 -15.15 -5.47
N ARG A 105 6.82 -15.57 -6.19
CA ARG A 105 6.43 -16.97 -6.35
C ARG A 105 5.86 -17.25 -7.73
N CYS A 106 5.78 -18.53 -8.08
CA CYS A 106 5.04 -18.98 -9.25
C CYS A 106 3.53 -18.76 -9.04
N ILE A 107 2.86 -18.31 -10.12
CA ILE A 107 1.39 -18.41 -10.25
C ILE A 107 1.09 -19.80 -10.79
N GLU A 108 0.19 -20.54 -10.14
CA GLU A 108 -0.11 -21.95 -10.46
C GLU A 108 -1.61 -22.28 -10.28
N GLU A 109 -2.01 -23.50 -10.66
CA GLU A 109 -3.43 -23.89 -10.85
C GLU A 109 -4.14 -24.43 -9.59
N THR A 110 -3.40 -24.73 -8.53
CA THR A 110 -3.94 -25.32 -7.29
C THR A 110 -4.25 -24.28 -6.23
N GLY A 111 -3.67 -23.07 -6.33
CA GLY A 111 -3.79 -22.03 -5.31
C GLY A 111 -3.10 -22.40 -4.00
N THR A 112 -2.11 -23.31 -4.03
CA THR A 112 -1.40 -23.76 -2.84
C THR A 112 -0.54 -22.62 -2.30
N ALA A 113 -0.67 -22.32 -1.01
CA ALA A 113 0.18 -21.33 -0.35
C ALA A 113 1.63 -21.85 -0.28
N VAL A 114 2.59 -21.01 -0.67
CA VAL A 114 4.01 -21.33 -0.55
C VAL A 114 4.47 -20.94 0.85
N ALA A 115 5.07 -21.89 1.56
CA ALA A 115 5.56 -21.68 2.91
C ALA A 115 6.66 -20.62 2.95
N GLY A 116 6.64 -19.76 3.97
CA GLY A 116 7.63 -18.69 4.15
C GLY A 116 7.30 -17.38 3.45
N LEU A 117 6.20 -17.31 2.68
CA LEU A 117 5.70 -16.07 2.08
C LEU A 117 4.49 -15.52 2.84
N SER A 118 4.27 -14.21 2.75
CA SER A 118 3.12 -13.54 3.35
C SER A 118 1.78 -13.99 2.75
N ASN A 119 0.68 -13.74 3.47
CA ASN A 119 -0.66 -13.99 2.95
C ASN A 119 -0.93 -13.21 1.67
N ALA A 120 -0.45 -11.97 1.59
CA ALA A 120 -0.59 -11.14 0.40
C ALA A 120 0.16 -11.72 -0.80
N ALA A 121 1.37 -12.25 -0.58
CA ALA A 121 2.11 -12.94 -1.63
C ALA A 121 1.44 -14.24 -2.08
N ASN A 122 0.66 -14.89 -1.20
CA ASN A 122 -0.06 -16.12 -1.50
C ASN A 122 -1.46 -15.91 -2.11
N ASP A 123 -2.04 -14.72 -1.96
CA ASP A 123 -3.32 -14.36 -2.56
C ASP A 123 -3.13 -13.89 -4.00
N LEU A 124 -2.95 -14.87 -4.90
CA LEU A 124 -2.75 -14.66 -6.33
C LEU A 124 -3.87 -15.35 -7.13
N PRO A 125 -4.23 -14.81 -8.31
CA PRO A 125 -5.18 -15.48 -9.18
C PRO A 125 -4.64 -16.83 -9.64
N VAL A 126 -5.48 -17.86 -9.52
CA VAL A 126 -5.15 -19.23 -9.93
C VAL A 126 -5.11 -19.31 -11.46
N SER A 127 -3.99 -19.76 -12.01
CA SER A 127 -3.77 -19.82 -13.46
C SER A 127 -2.58 -20.72 -13.81
N PRO A 128 -2.55 -21.36 -14.99
CA PRO A 128 -1.41 -22.17 -15.41
C PRO A 128 -0.09 -21.39 -15.32
N HIS A 129 0.91 -21.99 -14.68
CA HIS A 129 2.23 -21.40 -14.55
C HIS A 129 2.90 -21.26 -15.92
N ILE A 130 2.86 -22.34 -16.71
CA ILE A 130 3.44 -22.42 -18.04
C ILE A 130 2.35 -22.25 -19.10
N THR A 131 2.56 -21.34 -20.04
CA THR A 131 1.66 -21.16 -21.19
C THR A 131 2.43 -20.91 -22.49
N PRO A 132 1.79 -21.14 -23.65
CA PRO A 132 2.36 -20.71 -24.92
C PRO A 132 2.58 -19.20 -24.93
N PRO A 133 3.63 -18.71 -25.61
CA PRO A 133 3.85 -17.28 -25.77
C PRO A 133 2.65 -16.61 -26.46
N PRO A 134 2.30 -15.35 -26.09
CA PRO A 134 1.21 -14.63 -26.71
C PRO A 134 1.35 -14.54 -28.23
N ALA A 135 0.23 -14.62 -28.95
CA ALA A 135 0.20 -14.44 -30.38
C ALA A 135 0.77 -13.06 -30.77
N GLY A 136 1.63 -13.01 -31.78
CA GLY A 136 2.27 -11.77 -32.23
C GLY A 136 3.48 -11.30 -31.39
N SER A 137 3.87 -12.05 -30.36
CA SER A 137 5.06 -11.73 -29.53
C SER A 137 6.42 -11.93 -30.24
N GLY A 138 6.43 -12.55 -31.42
CA GLY A 138 7.65 -12.91 -32.14
C GLY A 138 8.33 -14.20 -31.65
N TYR A 139 7.84 -14.82 -30.58
CA TYR A 139 8.36 -16.09 -30.07
C TYR A 139 7.69 -17.30 -30.75
N SER A 140 8.52 -18.26 -31.16
CA SER A 140 8.05 -19.52 -31.74
C SER A 140 7.40 -20.41 -30.70
N LEU A 141 6.19 -20.91 -30.99
CA LEU A 141 5.46 -21.89 -30.15
C LEU A 141 6.25 -23.20 -29.94
N LYS A 142 7.17 -23.52 -30.85
CA LYS A 142 7.99 -24.75 -30.79
C LYS A 142 9.14 -24.64 -29.80
N TYR A 143 9.76 -23.47 -29.70
CA TYR A 143 11.03 -23.29 -28.98
C TYR A 143 10.88 -22.55 -27.66
N PHE A 144 9.77 -21.83 -27.45
CA PHE A 144 9.60 -20.96 -26.29
C PHE A 144 8.32 -21.27 -25.52
N GLU A 145 8.38 -21.01 -24.23
CA GLU A 145 7.27 -21.04 -23.28
C GLU A 145 7.30 -19.79 -22.40
N VAL A 146 6.15 -19.45 -21.82
CA VAL A 146 6.02 -18.35 -20.87
C VAL A 146 5.73 -18.91 -19.49
N ARG A 147 6.46 -18.42 -18.49
CA ARG A 147 6.24 -18.73 -17.08
C ARG A 147 5.72 -17.50 -16.34
N ARG A 148 4.73 -17.69 -15.47
CA ARG A 148 4.05 -16.61 -14.75
C ARG A 148 4.45 -16.57 -13.28
N TYR A 149 4.68 -15.36 -12.79
CA TYR A 149 5.10 -15.11 -11.42
C TYR A 149 4.25 -14.02 -10.80
N GLY A 150 3.96 -14.15 -9.51
CA GLY A 150 3.42 -13.09 -8.69
C GLY A 150 4.58 -12.43 -7.94
N VAL A 151 4.63 -11.11 -8.00
CA VAL A 151 5.60 -10.29 -7.28
C VAL A 151 4.83 -9.39 -6.35
N THR A 152 5.05 -9.53 -5.05
CA THR A 152 4.36 -8.76 -4.01
C THR A 152 5.39 -7.98 -3.21
N ALA A 153 5.33 -6.65 -3.28
CA ALA A 153 6.15 -5.77 -2.49
C ALA A 153 5.36 -5.24 -1.30
N THR A 154 5.93 -5.34 -0.10
CA THR A 154 5.35 -4.83 1.14
C THR A 154 6.28 -3.77 1.72
N SER A 155 5.75 -2.59 2.06
CA SER A 155 6.53 -1.55 2.76
C SER A 155 7.01 -2.09 4.11
N SER A 156 8.11 -1.55 4.63
CA SER A 156 8.67 -1.98 5.93
C SER A 156 7.72 -1.74 7.11
N THR A 157 6.80 -0.78 6.98
CA THR A 157 5.71 -0.52 7.91
C THR A 157 4.59 -1.57 7.85
N GLY A 158 4.50 -2.33 6.74
CA GLY A 158 3.43 -3.29 6.48
C GLY A 158 2.10 -2.66 6.06
N ASN A 159 2.01 -1.33 5.97
CA ASN A 159 0.76 -0.62 5.68
C ASN A 159 0.38 -0.68 4.19
N THR A 160 1.37 -0.73 3.30
CA THR A 160 1.15 -0.71 1.86
C THR A 160 1.74 -1.94 1.21
N GLN A 161 0.94 -2.56 0.34
CA GLN A 161 1.31 -3.73 -0.43
C GLN A 161 0.97 -3.47 -1.89
N VAL A 162 1.91 -3.78 -2.77
CA VAL A 162 1.75 -3.66 -4.23
C VAL A 162 2.03 -5.03 -4.82
N GLN A 163 1.07 -5.56 -5.58
CA GLN A 163 1.18 -6.87 -6.22
C GLN A 163 1.11 -6.71 -7.73
N ALA A 164 2.03 -7.37 -8.43
CA ALA A 164 2.07 -7.43 -9.88
C ALA A 164 2.18 -8.88 -10.36
N GLY A 165 1.38 -9.23 -11.38
CA GLY A 165 1.56 -10.44 -12.16
C GLY A 165 2.55 -10.17 -13.29
N VAL A 166 3.62 -10.95 -13.36
CA VAL A 166 4.63 -10.83 -14.40
C VAL A 166 4.83 -12.14 -15.12
N TRP A 167 5.31 -12.05 -16.35
CA TRP A 167 5.62 -13.23 -17.15
C TRP A 167 6.99 -13.09 -17.79
N LYS A 168 7.69 -14.21 -17.91
CA LYS A 168 8.97 -14.29 -18.61
C LYS A 168 8.99 -15.42 -19.61
N VAL A 169 9.72 -15.21 -20.69
CA VAL A 169 9.88 -16.19 -21.76
C VAL A 169 11.12 -17.04 -21.50
N PHE A 170 10.97 -18.35 -21.65
CA PHE A 170 12.02 -19.34 -21.51
C PHE A 170 12.10 -20.19 -22.77
N ASN A 171 13.30 -20.72 -23.05
CA ASN A 171 13.44 -21.79 -24.03
C ASN A 171 12.82 -23.08 -23.47
N LYS A 172 12.08 -23.80 -24.30
CA LYS A 172 11.68 -25.17 -24.01
C LYS A 172 12.93 -26.04 -24.04
N PHE A 173 13.27 -26.65 -22.91
CA PHE A 173 14.31 -27.68 -22.89
C PHE A 173 13.73 -28.93 -23.56
N ASN A 174 14.23 -29.26 -24.75
CA ASN A 174 14.05 -30.60 -25.29
C ASN A 174 14.98 -31.52 -24.49
N LEU A 175 14.41 -32.36 -23.62
CA LEU A 175 15.05 -33.61 -23.23
C LEU A 175 14.96 -34.59 -24.42
#